data_AF-A0A0Q9TLM3-F1
#
_entry.id   AF-A0A0Q9TLM3-F1
#
_cell.length_a   1.000
_cell.length_b   1.000
_cell.length_c   1.000
_cell.angle_alpha   90.00
_cell.angle_beta   90.00
_cell.angle_gamma   90.00
#
_symmetry.space_group_name_H-M   'P 1'
#
loop_
_entity.id
_entity.type
_entity.pdbx_description
1 polymer ?
#
loop_
_entity_poly.entity_id
_entity_poly.type
_entity_poly.pdbx_seq_one_letter_code
_entity_poly.pdbx_strand_id
1 'polypeptide(L)'
;MRVSRSFLDLLYDEAARSHFDELLASATAGAAGDEERERLRSDYDVALRLRDLISRQRSREAELSALYETASDLTAIRDVDAILAAIVRRARQLLNADMTYLSLNDELDGASYMKVTDGALTPEFRRLRLPLGTGLLGLVAQTGAPYFTEDYQADERFVHRTYIDEAVDGERIRAILGVPLVLDGRVIGALLAVHRTVRKFPASEVSLLTSFAAHASVALENARLFAELDAANRNLTEHTRAVEAAATAHDRLTDLLLHGGGTAEIALVLGDLLDGRVAVLDPSGERVAGDPDLATWPDAIAESVASGHCVPTPQGYVAAALAGSEHVSTVVLEGPPLRSAEQRTLERGALVTALVVLLARSVAEAEERIGGELLRDLLSPTPYDAALVRERARRHGAQLDAPLVVAVAGPADGARQATARAASRLAEGLHGVAGEHDGAVVLVVPHTDARHVGHQLAAAVERAGASATVGVAGPAPTPQVSATYAEALGCLETLLTLGRVGEVTDPAGLGVARLLLGGNGPAQLAEFVERELGPVSAYDEQRGTSLVDTLDAWFASGGSLKDTAATLHVHPNTVTQRLDRVTGLLGEAWRAPERALDLQLALRVARLQA
;
A
#
# COMPACT_ATOMS: atom_id res chain seq x y z
N MET A 1 -28.52 -51.84 83.78
CA MET A 1 -29.02 -52.49 82.55
C MET A 1 -27.85 -52.63 81.59
N ARG A 2 -27.38 -53.86 81.31
CA ARG A 2 -26.43 -54.09 80.20
C ARG A 2 -27.24 -54.00 78.92
N VAL A 3 -26.92 -53.06 78.04
CA VAL A 3 -27.51 -52.96 76.70
C VAL A 3 -27.07 -54.21 75.94
N SER A 4 -28.01 -55.07 75.57
CA SER A 4 -27.72 -56.24 74.73
C SER A 4 -27.45 -55.73 73.32
N ARG A 5 -26.19 -55.78 72.85
CA ARG A 5 -25.82 -55.43 71.47
C ARG A 5 -26.55 -56.37 70.51
N SER A 6 -27.21 -55.81 69.48
CA SER A 6 -27.88 -56.58 68.43
C SER A 6 -27.01 -56.70 67.18
N PHE A 7 -27.34 -57.63 66.28
CA PHE A 7 -26.67 -57.72 64.97
C PHE A 7 -26.88 -56.45 64.11
N LEU A 8 -27.96 -55.70 64.33
CA LEU A 8 -28.21 -54.42 63.67
C LEU A 8 -27.26 -53.32 64.17
N ASP A 9 -26.94 -53.31 65.46
CA ASP A 9 -25.94 -52.37 66.01
C ASP A 9 -24.56 -52.65 65.42
N LEU A 10 -24.19 -53.93 65.25
CA LEU A 10 -22.93 -54.30 64.59
C LEU A 10 -22.91 -53.93 63.10
N LEU A 11 -24.06 -53.96 62.41
CA LEU A 11 -24.18 -53.49 61.04
C LEU A 11 -24.04 -51.96 60.94
N TYR A 12 -24.64 -51.24 61.89
CA TYR A 12 -24.55 -49.78 61.97
C TYR A 12 -23.14 -49.30 62.32
N ASP A 13 -22.46 -50.00 63.24
CA ASP A 13 -21.09 -49.72 63.67
C ASP A 13 -20.02 -50.25 62.70
N GLU A 14 -20.42 -50.86 61.58
CA GLU A 14 -19.52 -51.44 60.57
C GLU A 14 -18.51 -52.45 61.12
N ALA A 15 -18.93 -53.23 62.12
CA ALA A 15 -18.04 -54.11 62.85
C ALA A 15 -17.48 -55.24 61.95
N ALA A 16 -16.24 -55.65 62.24
CA ALA A 16 -15.62 -56.81 61.58
C ALA A 16 -16.43 -58.09 61.79
N ARG A 17 -16.34 -59.05 60.84
CA ARG A 17 -17.03 -60.36 60.90
C ARG A 17 -16.86 -61.07 62.24
N SER A 18 -15.67 -60.99 62.82
CA SER A 18 -15.34 -61.58 64.12
C SER A 18 -16.30 -61.15 65.23
N HIS A 19 -16.76 -59.90 65.23
CA HIS A 19 -17.71 -59.41 66.23
C HIS A 19 -19.12 -59.98 66.05
N PHE A 20 -19.51 -60.28 64.81
CA PHE A 20 -20.77 -61.00 64.54
C PHE A 20 -20.67 -62.45 65.01
N ASP A 21 -19.52 -63.10 64.80
CA ASP A 21 -19.26 -64.48 65.23
C ASP A 21 -19.26 -64.58 66.77
N GLU A 22 -18.62 -63.61 67.44
CA GLU A 22 -18.60 -63.50 68.91
C GLU A 22 -20.00 -63.24 69.50
N LEU A 23 -20.79 -62.38 68.85
CA LEU A 23 -22.15 -62.10 69.29
C LEU A 23 -23.06 -63.33 69.12
N LEU A 24 -22.94 -64.05 68.00
CA LEU A 24 -23.67 -65.31 67.81
C LEU A 24 -23.28 -66.36 68.86
N ALA A 25 -21.98 -66.53 69.13
CA ALA A 25 -21.49 -67.49 70.12
C ALA A 25 -21.98 -67.17 71.54
N SER A 26 -21.92 -65.90 71.95
CA SER A 26 -22.38 -65.45 73.28
C SER A 26 -23.90 -65.53 73.44
N ALA A 27 -24.67 -65.17 72.42
CA ALA A 27 -26.13 -65.25 72.44
C ALA A 27 -26.66 -66.70 72.41
N THR A 28 -26.01 -67.60 71.66
CA THR A 28 -26.38 -69.02 71.58
C THR A 28 -26.13 -69.75 72.91
N ALA A 29 -25.09 -69.36 73.66
CA ALA A 29 -24.77 -69.90 74.98
C ALA A 29 -25.80 -69.51 76.06
N GLY A 30 -26.49 -68.38 75.88
CA GLY A 30 -27.54 -67.89 76.79
C GLY A 30 -28.97 -68.29 76.42
N ALA A 31 -29.18 -68.95 75.28
CA ALA A 31 -30.51 -69.26 74.74
C ALA A 31 -31.21 -70.40 75.51
N ALA A 32 -32.50 -70.22 75.80
CA ALA A 32 -33.32 -71.08 76.65
C ALA A 32 -33.85 -72.35 75.94
N GLY A 33 -33.72 -72.44 74.61
CA GLY A 33 -34.16 -73.60 73.83
C GLY A 33 -33.69 -73.57 72.37
N ASP A 34 -33.92 -74.67 71.64
CA ASP A 34 -33.41 -74.85 70.27
C ASP A 34 -34.07 -73.90 69.26
N GLU A 35 -35.35 -73.55 69.43
CA GLU A 35 -36.01 -72.54 68.58
C GLU A 35 -35.35 -71.15 68.68
N GLU A 36 -34.88 -70.76 69.86
CA GLU A 36 -34.24 -69.46 70.07
C GLU A 36 -32.84 -69.43 69.43
N ARG A 37 -32.10 -70.54 69.50
CA ARG A 37 -30.80 -70.69 68.82
C ARG A 37 -30.96 -70.65 67.30
N GLU A 38 -32.00 -71.26 66.76
CA GLU A 38 -32.27 -71.29 65.32
C GLU A 38 -32.64 -69.89 64.79
N ARG A 39 -33.45 -69.12 65.55
CA ARG A 39 -33.74 -67.71 65.24
C ARG A 39 -32.48 -66.85 65.26
N LEU A 40 -31.64 -66.95 66.29
CA LEU A 40 -30.38 -66.21 66.38
C LEU A 40 -29.44 -66.52 65.21
N ARG A 41 -29.41 -67.77 64.75
CA ARG A 41 -28.60 -68.18 63.60
C ARG A 41 -29.15 -67.62 62.28
N SER A 42 -30.48 -67.62 62.11
CA SER A 42 -31.13 -66.98 60.97
C SER A 42 -30.85 -65.48 60.92
N ASP A 43 -30.95 -64.77 62.06
CA ASP A 43 -30.68 -63.34 62.14
C ASP A 43 -29.21 -63.00 61.83
N TYR A 44 -28.28 -63.82 62.31
CA TYR A 44 -26.86 -63.72 61.96
C TYR A 44 -26.63 -63.89 60.45
N ASP A 45 -27.25 -64.89 59.82
CA ASP A 45 -27.10 -65.14 58.39
C ASP A 45 -27.67 -63.99 57.55
N VAL A 46 -28.80 -63.41 57.95
CA VAL A 46 -29.39 -62.22 57.33
C VAL A 46 -28.48 -61.01 57.50
N ALA A 47 -27.94 -60.80 58.70
CA ALA A 47 -27.05 -59.68 58.99
C ALA A 47 -25.75 -59.75 58.17
N LEU A 48 -25.14 -60.93 58.03
CA LEU A 48 -23.97 -61.10 57.16
C LEU A 48 -24.27 -60.86 55.69
N ARG A 49 -25.41 -61.32 55.18
CA ARG A 49 -25.83 -61.04 53.80
C ARG A 49 -26.02 -59.53 53.56
N LEU A 50 -26.62 -58.82 54.51
CA LEU A 50 -26.78 -57.37 54.44
C LEU A 50 -25.43 -56.65 54.47
N ARG A 51 -24.50 -57.08 55.33
CA ARG A 51 -23.14 -56.52 55.37
C ARG A 51 -22.45 -56.68 54.02
N ASP A 52 -22.45 -57.89 53.47
CA ASP A 52 -21.81 -58.17 52.19
C ASP A 52 -22.46 -57.39 51.04
N LEU A 53 -23.78 -57.15 51.07
CA LEU A 53 -24.48 -56.31 50.10
C LEU A 53 -24.04 -54.84 50.21
N ILE A 54 -24.00 -54.28 51.43
CA ILE A 54 -23.57 -52.89 51.68
C ILE A 54 -22.11 -52.69 51.27
N SER A 55 -21.22 -53.63 51.62
CA SER A 55 -19.81 -53.56 51.22
C SER A 55 -19.64 -53.59 49.70
N ARG A 56 -20.42 -54.41 48.97
CA ARG A 56 -20.40 -54.42 47.50
C ARG A 56 -20.90 -53.10 46.92
N GLN A 57 -21.98 -52.54 47.47
CA GLN A 57 -22.54 -51.28 47.00
C GLN A 57 -21.58 -50.11 47.20
N ARG A 58 -20.93 -50.02 48.37
CA ARG A 58 -19.90 -48.99 48.62
C ARG A 58 -18.66 -49.14 47.73
N SER A 59 -18.20 -50.36 47.51
CA SER A 59 -17.09 -50.60 46.57
C SER A 59 -17.43 -50.11 45.17
N ARG A 60 -18.68 -50.33 44.72
CA ARG A 60 -19.20 -49.83 43.44
C ARG A 60 -19.28 -48.31 43.40
N GLU A 61 -19.69 -47.68 44.49
CA GLU A 61 -19.86 -46.24 44.60
C GLU A 61 -18.50 -45.51 44.64
N ALA A 62 -17.51 -46.07 45.33
CA ALA A 62 -16.13 -45.58 45.33
C ALA A 62 -15.48 -45.72 43.94
N GLU A 63 -15.69 -46.85 43.26
CA GLU A 63 -15.23 -47.09 41.88
C GLU A 63 -15.83 -46.07 40.90
N LEU A 64 -17.14 -45.80 41.01
CA LEU A 64 -17.83 -44.80 40.19
C LEU A 64 -17.35 -43.37 40.47
N SER A 65 -17.12 -43.03 41.75
CA SER A 65 -16.66 -41.70 42.15
C SER A 65 -15.26 -41.41 41.61
N ALA A 66 -14.35 -42.39 41.70
CA ALA A 66 -13.02 -42.30 41.12
C ALA A 66 -13.05 -42.13 39.60
N LEU A 67 -13.99 -42.78 38.89
CA LEU A 67 -14.18 -42.60 37.44
C LEU A 67 -14.69 -41.19 37.10
N TYR A 68 -15.64 -40.64 37.85
CA TYR A 68 -16.21 -39.30 37.58
C TYR A 68 -15.21 -38.17 37.81
N GLU A 69 -14.48 -38.21 38.93
CA GLU A 69 -13.43 -37.24 39.24
C GLU A 69 -12.33 -37.28 38.15
N THR A 70 -12.04 -38.49 37.68
CA THR A 70 -11.07 -38.71 36.61
C THR A 70 -11.53 -38.15 35.25
N ALA A 71 -12.78 -38.40 34.85
CA ALA A 71 -13.31 -37.91 33.58
C ALA A 71 -13.38 -36.37 33.56
N SER A 72 -13.77 -35.76 34.68
CA SER A 72 -13.86 -34.31 34.83
C SER A 72 -12.51 -33.62 34.61
N ASP A 73 -11.45 -34.06 35.29
CA ASP A 73 -10.13 -33.45 35.16
C ASP A 73 -9.51 -33.62 33.77
N LEU A 74 -9.81 -34.73 33.08
CA LEU A 74 -9.32 -34.95 31.71
C LEU A 74 -9.96 -33.95 30.73
N THR A 75 -11.24 -33.62 30.89
CA THR A 75 -11.92 -32.64 30.02
C THR A 75 -11.38 -31.20 30.14
N ALA A 76 -10.67 -30.87 31.23
CA ALA A 76 -10.07 -29.55 31.42
C ALA A 76 -8.74 -29.38 30.64
N ILE A 77 -8.13 -30.47 30.17
CA ILE A 77 -6.83 -30.45 29.49
C ILE A 77 -7.05 -30.25 27.99
N ARG A 78 -6.53 -29.14 27.45
CA ARG A 78 -6.65 -28.80 26.01
C ARG A 78 -5.52 -29.36 25.15
N ASP A 79 -4.39 -29.71 25.77
CA ASP A 79 -3.22 -30.25 25.07
C ASP A 79 -3.34 -31.78 24.94
N VAL A 80 -3.27 -32.27 23.70
CA VAL A 80 -3.38 -33.69 23.35
C VAL A 80 -2.28 -34.54 24.00
N ASP A 81 -1.05 -34.05 24.09
CA ASP A 81 0.03 -34.81 24.71
C ASP A 81 -0.11 -34.83 26.24
N ALA A 82 -0.54 -33.71 26.83
CA ALA A 82 -0.78 -33.62 28.27
C ALA A 82 -1.95 -34.52 28.71
N ILE A 83 -3.03 -34.59 27.92
CA ILE A 83 -4.18 -35.43 28.26
C ILE A 83 -3.84 -36.93 28.13
N LEU A 84 -3.08 -37.32 27.10
CA LEU A 84 -2.59 -38.70 26.95
C LEU A 84 -1.70 -39.12 28.14
N ALA A 85 -0.79 -38.24 28.57
CA ALA A 85 0.04 -38.45 29.76
C ALA A 85 -0.77 -38.59 31.05
N ALA A 86 -1.84 -37.81 31.19
CA ALA A 86 -2.77 -37.93 32.31
C ALA A 86 -3.55 -39.25 32.28
N ILE A 87 -4.07 -39.64 31.11
CA ILE A 87 -4.80 -40.90 30.91
C ILE A 87 -3.94 -42.09 31.35
N VAL A 88 -2.72 -42.20 30.81
CA VAL A 88 -1.84 -43.34 31.08
C VAL A 88 -1.47 -43.43 32.56
N ARG A 89 -1.11 -42.30 33.18
CA ARG A 89 -0.74 -42.25 34.60
C ARG A 89 -1.89 -42.65 35.51
N ARG A 90 -3.12 -42.24 35.18
CA ARG A 90 -4.32 -42.58 35.96
C ARG A 90 -4.75 -44.01 35.77
N ALA A 91 -4.70 -44.55 34.55
CA ALA A 91 -4.93 -45.98 34.31
C ALA A 91 -4.01 -46.83 35.19
N ARG A 92 -2.76 -46.39 35.37
CA ARG A 92 -1.78 -47.09 36.20
C ARG A 92 -2.23 -47.15 37.66
N GLN A 93 -2.67 -46.01 38.19
CA GLN A 93 -3.13 -45.88 39.57
C GLN A 93 -4.43 -46.65 39.80
N LEU A 94 -5.40 -46.55 38.88
CA LEU A 94 -6.70 -47.22 38.94
C LEU A 94 -6.58 -48.75 39.01
N LEU A 95 -5.65 -49.33 38.24
CA LEU A 95 -5.44 -50.79 38.19
C LEU A 95 -4.27 -51.28 39.06
N ASN A 96 -3.60 -50.38 39.77
CA ASN A 96 -2.37 -50.66 40.51
C ASN A 96 -1.34 -51.41 39.63
N ALA A 97 -1.15 -50.93 38.41
CA ALA A 97 -0.30 -51.55 37.41
C ALA A 97 1.18 -51.16 37.55
N ASP A 98 2.08 -52.08 37.20
CA ASP A 98 3.52 -51.80 37.19
C ASP A 98 3.87 -50.80 36.09
N MET A 99 3.16 -50.89 34.96
CA MET A 99 3.28 -50.00 33.82
C MET A 99 1.94 -49.88 33.11
N THR A 100 1.68 -48.72 32.54
CA THR A 100 0.61 -48.52 31.55
C THR A 100 1.17 -47.81 30.35
N TYR A 101 0.55 -48.05 29.20
CA TYR A 101 0.89 -47.30 28.00
C TYR A 101 -0.31 -47.17 27.09
N LEU A 102 -0.25 -46.13 26.26
CA LEU A 102 -1.21 -45.87 25.21
C LEU A 102 -0.49 -45.94 23.87
N SER A 103 -1.08 -46.74 22.99
CA SER A 103 -0.64 -46.88 21.61
C SER A 103 -1.64 -46.22 20.67
N LEU A 104 -1.13 -45.62 19.60
CA LEU A 104 -1.94 -45.08 18.51
C LEU A 104 -1.61 -45.82 17.22
N ASN A 105 -2.62 -45.97 16.38
CA ASN A 105 -2.49 -46.60 15.07
C ASN A 105 -2.06 -45.56 14.04
N ASP A 106 -1.04 -45.90 13.25
CA ASP A 106 -0.60 -45.16 12.08
C ASP A 106 -1.10 -45.90 10.84
N GLU A 107 -2.16 -45.40 10.22
CA GLU A 107 -2.78 -46.01 9.05
C GLU A 107 -1.88 -45.92 7.80
N LEU A 108 -1.00 -44.91 7.72
CA LEU A 108 -0.08 -44.73 6.59
C LEU A 108 1.06 -45.74 6.64
N ASP A 109 1.64 -45.94 7.83
CA ASP A 109 2.76 -46.87 8.06
C ASP A 109 2.28 -48.31 8.34
N GLY A 110 0.97 -48.54 8.50
CA GLY A 110 0.40 -49.86 8.80
C GLY A 110 0.89 -50.43 10.15
N ALA A 111 1.20 -49.57 11.11
CA ALA A 111 1.81 -49.94 12.39
C ALA A 111 1.19 -49.18 13.57
N SER A 112 1.15 -49.82 14.73
CA SER A 112 0.85 -49.17 16.00
C SER A 112 2.15 -48.77 16.71
N TYR A 113 2.17 -47.61 17.34
CA TYR A 113 3.34 -47.11 18.06
C TYR A 113 2.98 -46.61 19.45
N MET A 114 3.95 -46.67 20.36
CA MET A 114 3.79 -46.20 21.73
C MET A 114 3.83 -44.68 21.75
N LYS A 115 2.67 -44.06 21.97
CA LYS A 115 2.55 -42.60 22.01
C LYS A 115 2.91 -42.07 23.40
N VAL A 116 2.45 -42.74 24.45
CA VAL A 116 2.73 -42.37 25.85
C VAL A 116 2.88 -43.64 26.70
N THR A 117 3.85 -43.62 27.62
CA THR A 117 4.10 -44.70 28.58
C THR A 117 4.29 -44.13 29.98
N ASP A 118 3.79 -44.82 31.01
CA ASP A 118 4.13 -44.55 32.41
C ASP A 118 4.56 -45.85 33.10
N GLY A 119 5.74 -45.83 33.75
CA GLY A 119 6.30 -47.01 34.44
C GLY A 119 7.23 -47.92 33.63
N ALA A 120 7.54 -47.55 32.37
CA ALA A 120 8.50 -48.25 31.52
C ALA A 120 9.95 -48.11 32.05
N LEU A 121 10.69 -49.21 32.07
CA LEU A 121 12.09 -49.33 32.54
C LEU A 121 13.12 -49.03 31.44
N THR A 122 12.76 -49.27 30.19
CA THR A 122 13.66 -49.27 29.03
C THR A 122 13.25 -48.19 28.02
N PRO A 123 14.20 -47.44 27.45
CA PRO A 123 13.94 -46.52 26.35
C PRO A 123 13.50 -47.21 25.06
N GLU A 124 13.94 -48.45 24.84
CA GLU A 124 13.67 -49.26 23.66
C GLU A 124 12.17 -49.55 23.55
N PHE A 125 11.52 -49.90 24.66
CA PHE A 125 10.09 -50.16 24.70
C PHE A 125 9.27 -48.91 24.32
N ARG A 126 9.70 -47.71 24.73
CA ARG A 126 9.00 -46.45 24.39
C ARG A 126 9.03 -46.11 22.91
N ARG A 127 10.00 -46.65 22.16
CA ARG A 127 10.16 -46.42 20.71
C ARG A 127 9.69 -47.60 19.87
N LEU A 128 9.15 -48.63 20.49
CA LEU A 128 8.71 -49.83 19.80
C LEU A 128 7.55 -49.52 18.85
N ARG A 129 7.60 -50.06 17.64
CA ARG A 129 6.50 -50.04 16.66
C ARG A 129 6.13 -51.48 16.31
N LEU A 130 4.83 -51.77 16.33
CA LEU A 130 4.30 -53.09 16.02
C LEU A 130 3.49 -53.01 14.72
N PRO A 131 3.75 -53.88 13.72
CA PRO A 131 2.86 -54.03 12.59
C PRO A 131 1.43 -54.32 13.07
N LEU A 132 0.44 -53.69 12.43
CA LEU A 132 -0.96 -53.93 12.77
C LEU A 132 -1.26 -55.44 12.71
N GLY A 133 -1.98 -55.92 13.73
CA GLY A 133 -2.35 -57.32 13.87
C GLY A 133 -1.31 -58.25 14.52
N THR A 134 -0.17 -57.72 14.99
CA THR A 134 0.83 -58.51 15.74
C THR A 134 0.67 -58.37 17.26
N GLY A 135 0.94 -59.44 18.00
CA GLY A 135 0.87 -59.47 19.47
C GLY A 135 -0.54 -59.24 20.04
N LEU A 136 -0.63 -59.08 21.37
CA LEU A 136 -1.89 -58.79 22.06
C LEU A 136 -2.53 -57.48 21.59
N LEU A 137 -1.69 -56.46 21.33
CA LEU A 137 -2.16 -55.17 20.82
C LEU A 137 -2.88 -55.31 19.47
N GLY A 138 -2.35 -56.15 18.58
CA GLY A 138 -2.97 -56.46 17.30
C GLY A 138 -4.34 -57.13 17.43
N LEU A 139 -4.56 -57.95 18.45
CA LEU A 139 -5.87 -58.56 18.72
C LEU A 139 -6.89 -57.52 19.19
N VAL A 140 -6.49 -56.62 20.10
CA VAL A 140 -7.34 -55.52 20.56
C VAL A 140 -7.75 -54.62 19.39
N ALA A 141 -6.79 -54.27 18.53
CA ALA A 141 -7.03 -53.44 17.35
C ALA A 141 -7.97 -54.11 16.32
N GLN A 142 -7.80 -55.40 16.04
CA GLN A 142 -8.62 -56.14 15.07
C GLN A 142 -10.03 -56.44 15.56
N THR A 143 -10.17 -56.81 16.84
CA THR A 143 -11.46 -57.22 17.39
C THR A 143 -12.30 -56.04 17.87
N GLY A 144 -11.67 -54.90 18.17
CA GLY A 144 -12.33 -53.78 18.85
C GLY A 144 -12.87 -54.17 20.23
N ALA A 145 -12.28 -55.20 20.86
CA ALA A 145 -12.71 -55.73 22.15
C ALA A 145 -11.52 -55.83 23.14
N PRO A 146 -11.79 -55.79 24.46
CA PRO A 146 -10.77 -56.05 25.47
C PRO A 146 -10.12 -57.42 25.31
N TYR A 147 -8.80 -57.48 25.49
CA TYR A 147 -8.04 -58.72 25.48
C TYR A 147 -7.02 -58.74 26.61
N PHE A 148 -6.77 -59.91 27.21
CA PHE A 148 -5.76 -60.05 28.25
C PHE A 148 -5.01 -61.37 28.17
N THR A 149 -3.79 -61.35 28.69
CA THR A 149 -2.94 -62.53 28.91
C THR A 149 -2.50 -62.58 30.36
N GLU A 150 -2.55 -63.77 30.96
CA GLU A 150 -2.08 -64.00 32.33
C GLU A 150 -0.56 -64.17 32.39
N ASP A 151 0.03 -64.66 31.29
CA ASP A 151 1.46 -64.88 31.11
C ASP A 151 1.84 -64.79 29.62
N TYR A 152 2.36 -63.63 29.20
CA TYR A 152 2.61 -63.27 27.81
C TYR A 152 3.54 -64.25 27.12
N GLN A 153 4.63 -64.68 27.77
CA GLN A 153 5.60 -65.59 27.16
C GLN A 153 5.03 -66.99 26.90
N ALA A 154 3.96 -67.38 27.60
CA ALA A 154 3.34 -68.69 27.50
C ALA A 154 2.05 -68.70 26.66
N ASP A 155 1.66 -67.56 26.08
CA ASP A 155 0.35 -67.39 25.46
C ASP A 155 0.40 -67.50 23.93
N GLU A 156 0.08 -68.68 23.41
CA GLU A 156 0.12 -68.97 21.97
C GLU A 156 -1.05 -68.35 21.17
N ARG A 157 -1.95 -67.56 21.79
CA ARG A 157 -3.15 -67.03 21.12
C ARG A 157 -2.87 -65.86 20.17
N PHE A 158 -1.67 -65.29 20.16
CA PHE A 158 -1.26 -64.21 19.27
C PHE A 158 0.12 -64.46 18.66
N VAL A 159 0.42 -63.72 17.59
CA VAL A 159 1.68 -63.85 16.86
C VAL A 159 2.81 -63.18 17.66
N HIS A 160 3.76 -64.01 18.11
CA HIS A 160 5.03 -63.61 18.69
C HIS A 160 6.04 -63.21 17.61
N ARG A 161 6.83 -62.16 17.87
CA ARG A 161 7.94 -61.74 17.01
C ARG A 161 9.14 -61.44 17.89
N THR A 162 10.31 -61.94 17.48
CA THR A 162 11.54 -61.92 18.29
C THR A 162 11.86 -60.54 18.87
N TYR A 163 11.84 -59.48 18.06
CA TYR A 163 12.16 -58.13 18.54
C TYR A 163 11.09 -57.52 19.48
N ILE A 164 9.84 -57.96 19.38
CA ILE A 164 8.76 -57.55 20.31
C ILE A 164 8.94 -58.31 21.62
N ASP A 165 9.20 -59.62 21.55
CA ASP A 165 9.39 -60.45 22.74
C ASP A 165 10.63 -60.05 23.54
N GLU A 166 11.72 -59.65 22.87
CA GLU A 166 12.91 -59.06 23.51
C GLU A 166 12.58 -57.77 24.27
N ALA A 167 11.77 -56.89 23.69
CA ALA A 167 11.35 -55.66 24.35
C ALA A 167 10.41 -55.92 25.55
N VAL A 168 9.51 -56.91 25.42
CA VAL A 168 8.61 -57.37 26.49
C VAL A 168 9.40 -57.98 27.65
N ASP A 169 10.41 -58.81 27.36
CA ASP A 169 11.28 -59.43 28.36
C ASP A 169 12.16 -58.40 29.07
N GLY A 170 12.70 -57.42 28.33
CA GLY A 170 13.45 -56.28 28.90
C GLY A 170 12.65 -55.47 29.92
N GLU A 171 11.34 -55.33 29.71
CA GLU A 171 10.39 -54.69 30.64
C GLU A 171 9.87 -55.62 31.76
N ARG A 172 10.25 -56.91 31.71
CA ARG A 172 9.79 -57.99 32.60
C ARG A 172 8.28 -58.17 32.59
N ILE A 173 7.66 -57.96 31.43
CA ILE A 173 6.20 -58.02 31.29
C ILE A 173 5.76 -59.49 31.38
N ARG A 174 4.75 -59.76 32.21
CA ARG A 174 4.14 -61.08 32.36
C ARG A 174 2.66 -61.04 32.04
N ALA A 175 1.88 -60.19 32.69
CA ALA A 175 0.45 -60.08 32.41
C ALA A 175 0.13 -58.74 31.75
N ILE A 176 -0.76 -58.75 30.74
CA ILE A 176 -1.20 -57.55 30.03
C ILE A 176 -2.71 -57.59 29.88
N LEU A 177 -3.37 -56.49 30.18
CA LEU A 177 -4.75 -56.20 29.82
C LEU A 177 -4.75 -55.01 28.84
N GLY A 178 -5.29 -55.21 27.65
CA GLY A 178 -5.45 -54.17 26.64
C GLY A 178 -6.92 -53.94 26.33
N VAL A 179 -7.30 -52.66 26.20
CA VAL A 179 -8.64 -52.23 25.78
C VAL A 179 -8.53 -51.26 24.61
N PRO A 180 -9.49 -51.30 23.66
CA PRO A 180 -9.45 -50.44 22.49
C PRO A 180 -9.79 -49.00 22.85
N LEU A 181 -9.16 -48.05 22.18
CA LEU A 181 -9.60 -46.66 22.11
C LEU A 181 -10.41 -46.52 20.84
N VAL A 182 -11.71 -46.29 20.98
CA VAL A 182 -12.66 -46.27 19.86
C VAL A 182 -13.18 -44.86 19.67
N LEU A 183 -13.09 -44.37 18.43
CA LEU A 183 -13.58 -43.08 18.01
C LEU A 183 -14.39 -43.24 16.73
N ASP A 184 -15.64 -42.76 16.71
CA ASP A 184 -16.58 -42.91 15.59
C ASP A 184 -16.65 -44.34 15.01
N GLY A 185 -16.63 -45.34 15.91
CA GLY A 185 -16.66 -46.76 15.54
C GLY A 185 -15.36 -47.32 14.97
N ARG A 186 -14.27 -46.54 14.95
CA ARG A 186 -12.93 -46.99 14.53
C ARG A 186 -11.98 -47.11 15.71
N VAL A 187 -11.13 -48.14 15.71
CA VAL A 187 -10.10 -48.30 16.75
C VAL A 187 -8.89 -47.44 16.40
N ILE A 188 -8.75 -46.31 17.09
CA ILE A 188 -7.64 -45.36 16.88
C ILE A 188 -6.35 -45.77 17.62
N GLY A 189 -6.46 -46.73 18.53
CA GLY A 189 -5.36 -47.20 19.35
C GLY A 189 -5.83 -48.11 20.46
N ALA A 190 -4.99 -48.31 21.47
CA ALA A 190 -5.34 -49.07 22.66
C ALA A 190 -4.63 -48.56 23.90
N LEU A 191 -5.32 -48.70 25.04
CA LEU A 191 -4.79 -48.44 26.37
C LEU A 191 -4.49 -49.78 27.04
N LEU A 192 -3.28 -49.92 27.58
CA LEU A 192 -2.81 -51.18 28.16
C LEU A 192 -2.33 -50.98 29.59
N ALA A 193 -2.66 -51.95 30.43
CA ALA A 193 -2.18 -52.10 31.80
C ALA A 193 -1.36 -53.38 31.91
N VAL A 194 -0.19 -53.24 32.53
CA VAL A 194 0.86 -54.25 32.51
C VAL A 194 1.32 -54.56 33.92
N HIS A 195 1.51 -55.85 34.17
CA HIS A 195 2.08 -56.36 35.40
C HIS A 195 3.29 -57.25 35.11
N ARG A 196 4.28 -57.18 36.01
CA ARG A 196 5.51 -57.96 35.95
C ARG A 196 5.40 -59.33 36.64
N THR A 197 4.21 -59.65 37.11
CA THR A 197 3.86 -60.93 37.74
C THR A 197 2.74 -61.62 36.96
N VAL A 198 2.75 -62.95 36.98
CA VAL A 198 1.66 -63.75 36.43
C VAL A 198 0.41 -63.52 37.28
N ARG A 199 -0.69 -63.11 36.67
CA ARG A 199 -1.95 -62.83 37.36
C ARG A 199 -3.15 -63.00 36.45
N LYS A 200 -4.33 -63.17 37.06
CA LYS A 200 -5.61 -63.12 36.37
C LYS A 200 -6.18 -61.70 36.37
N PHE A 201 -7.06 -61.41 35.41
CA PHE A 201 -7.82 -60.16 35.37
C PHE A 201 -9.30 -60.44 35.66
N PRO A 202 -9.83 -60.02 36.82
CA PRO A 202 -11.24 -60.14 37.13
C PRO A 202 -12.08 -59.25 36.20
N ALA A 203 -13.32 -59.66 35.92
CA ALA A 203 -14.23 -58.94 35.02
C ALA A 203 -14.49 -57.47 35.44
N SER A 204 -14.38 -57.17 36.74
CA SER A 204 -14.48 -55.79 37.26
C SER A 204 -13.34 -54.90 36.75
N GLU A 205 -12.09 -55.38 36.77
CA GLU A 205 -10.94 -54.61 36.27
C GLU A 205 -10.99 -54.41 34.75
N VAL A 206 -11.41 -55.44 34.00
CA VAL A 206 -11.62 -55.33 32.55
C VAL A 206 -12.70 -54.27 32.25
N SER A 207 -13.80 -54.29 32.99
CA SER A 207 -14.90 -53.32 32.83
C SER A 207 -14.47 -51.90 33.21
N LEU A 208 -13.66 -51.77 34.26
CA LEU A 208 -13.12 -50.50 34.74
C LEU A 208 -12.21 -49.87 33.67
N LEU A 209 -11.23 -50.61 33.16
CA LEU A 209 -10.33 -50.10 32.12
C LEU A 209 -11.06 -49.79 30.81
N THR A 210 -12.04 -50.61 30.44
CA THR A 210 -12.87 -50.39 29.24
C THR A 210 -13.67 -49.09 29.36
N SER A 211 -14.31 -48.86 30.50
CA SER A 211 -15.04 -47.61 30.77
C SER A 211 -14.10 -46.41 30.76
N PHE A 212 -12.92 -46.56 31.36
CA PHE A 212 -11.91 -45.51 31.37
C PHE A 212 -11.38 -45.19 29.97
N ALA A 213 -11.13 -46.19 29.14
CA ALA A 213 -10.73 -46.01 27.74
C ALA A 213 -11.81 -45.32 26.90
N ALA A 214 -13.09 -45.62 27.12
CA ALA A 214 -14.19 -44.89 26.45
C ALA A 214 -14.18 -43.39 26.79
N HIS A 215 -13.99 -43.04 28.06
CA HIS A 215 -13.84 -41.64 28.46
C HIS A 215 -12.57 -40.99 27.89
N ALA A 216 -11.46 -41.73 27.87
CA ALA A 216 -10.21 -41.26 27.27
C ALA A 216 -10.38 -40.96 25.77
N SER A 217 -11.06 -41.82 25.01
CA SER A 217 -11.35 -41.59 23.59
C SER A 217 -12.13 -40.31 23.34
N VAL A 218 -13.18 -40.03 24.13
CA VAL A 218 -13.96 -38.79 24.03
C VAL A 218 -13.09 -37.57 24.33
N ALA A 219 -12.26 -37.65 25.37
CA ALA A 219 -11.42 -36.53 25.78
C ALA A 219 -10.33 -36.21 24.73
N LEU A 220 -9.79 -37.24 24.06
CA LEU A 220 -8.85 -37.08 22.95
C LEU A 220 -9.49 -36.40 21.75
N GLU A 221 -10.73 -36.77 21.41
CA GLU A 221 -11.45 -36.13 20.31
C GLU A 221 -11.72 -34.66 20.58
N ASN A 222 -12.17 -34.34 21.80
CA ASN A 222 -12.37 -32.95 22.19
C ASN A 222 -11.08 -32.14 22.07
N ALA A 223 -9.95 -32.65 22.59
CA ALA A 223 -8.66 -31.96 22.50
C ALA A 223 -8.23 -31.74 21.03
N ARG A 224 -8.46 -32.72 20.16
CA ARG A 224 -8.21 -32.60 18.71
C ARG A 224 -9.10 -31.53 18.05
N LEU A 225 -10.41 -31.59 18.28
CA LEU A 225 -11.37 -30.63 17.72
C LEU A 225 -11.07 -29.19 18.17
N PHE A 226 -10.67 -28.99 19.43
CA PHE A 226 -10.24 -27.68 19.91
C PHE A 226 -8.96 -27.19 19.21
N ALA A 227 -7.97 -28.06 19.02
CA ALA A 227 -6.74 -27.69 18.31
C ALA A 227 -7.01 -27.30 16.85
N GLU A 228 -7.90 -28.03 16.16
CA GLU A 228 -8.35 -27.71 14.80
C GLU A 228 -9.11 -26.37 14.76
N LEU A 229 -10.01 -26.12 15.72
CA LEU A 229 -10.74 -24.87 15.84
C LEU A 229 -9.81 -23.67 16.10
N ASP A 230 -8.82 -23.81 16.99
CA ASP A 230 -7.84 -22.75 17.28
C ASP A 230 -6.94 -22.45 16.07
N ALA A 231 -6.58 -23.47 15.28
CA ALA A 231 -5.86 -23.27 14.03
C ALA A 231 -6.72 -22.53 13.00
N ALA A 232 -7.99 -22.94 12.83
CA ALA A 232 -8.93 -22.29 11.93
C ALA A 232 -9.20 -20.82 12.33
N ASN A 233 -9.39 -20.55 13.63
CA ASN A 233 -9.58 -19.18 14.14
C ASN A 233 -8.37 -18.28 13.89
N ARG A 234 -7.15 -18.80 14.06
CA ARG A 234 -5.92 -18.05 13.75
C ARG A 234 -5.87 -17.68 12.27
N ASN A 235 -6.08 -18.65 11.38
CA ASN A 235 -6.13 -18.40 9.93
C ASN A 235 -7.21 -17.39 9.55
N LEU A 236 -8.40 -17.49 10.14
CA LEU A 236 -9.51 -16.57 9.86
C LEU A 236 -9.21 -15.15 10.36
N THR A 237 -8.58 -15.02 11.53
CA THR A 237 -8.16 -13.72 12.08
C THR A 237 -7.10 -13.06 11.21
N GLU A 238 -6.10 -13.82 10.76
CA GLU A 238 -5.07 -13.33 9.84
C GLU A 238 -5.67 -12.90 8.50
N HIS A 239 -6.59 -13.70 7.95
CA HIS A 239 -7.28 -13.36 6.71
C HIS A 239 -8.12 -12.08 6.86
N THR A 240 -8.87 -11.95 7.96
CA THR A 240 -9.71 -10.77 8.24
C THR A 240 -8.86 -9.51 8.33
N ARG A 241 -7.74 -9.55 9.06
CA ARG A 241 -6.80 -8.42 9.16
C ARG A 241 -6.23 -8.03 7.79
N ALA A 242 -5.88 -9.00 6.95
CA ALA A 242 -5.38 -8.72 5.61
C ALA A 242 -6.44 -8.04 4.72
N VAL A 243 -7.71 -8.44 4.84
CA VAL A 243 -8.84 -7.84 4.12
C VAL A 243 -9.10 -6.41 4.62
N GLU A 244 -9.14 -6.18 5.93
CA GLU A 244 -9.36 -4.85 6.53
C GLU A 244 -8.24 -3.86 6.16
N ALA A 245 -6.98 -4.30 6.16
CA ALA A 245 -5.85 -3.49 5.73
C ALA A 245 -5.97 -3.10 4.25
N ALA A 246 -6.35 -4.04 3.39
CA ALA A 246 -6.54 -3.79 1.96
C ALA A 246 -7.74 -2.85 1.68
N ALA A 247 -8.82 -2.96 2.46
CA ALA A 247 -9.97 -2.06 2.37
C ALA A 247 -9.58 -0.64 2.82
N THR A 248 -8.89 -0.50 3.96
CA THR A 248 -8.43 0.80 4.47
C THR A 248 -7.50 1.51 3.48
N ALA A 249 -6.58 0.77 2.87
CA ALA A 249 -5.70 1.31 1.84
C ALA A 249 -6.49 1.78 0.62
N HIS A 250 -7.50 1.00 0.18
CA HIS A 250 -8.36 1.37 -0.93
C HIS A 250 -9.18 2.64 -0.65
N ASP A 251 -9.78 2.74 0.53
CA ASP A 251 -10.59 3.89 0.92
C ASP A 251 -9.73 5.17 0.95
N ARG A 252 -8.54 5.11 1.56
CA ARG A 252 -7.60 6.26 1.59
C ARG A 252 -7.15 6.68 0.20
N LEU A 253 -6.81 5.73 -0.66
CA LEU A 253 -6.40 6.03 -2.04
C LEU A 253 -7.55 6.62 -2.87
N THR A 254 -8.78 6.15 -2.65
CA THR A 254 -9.97 6.67 -3.33
C THR A 254 -10.33 8.07 -2.84
N ASP A 255 -10.16 8.33 -1.55
CA ASP A 255 -10.39 9.66 -0.96
C ASP A 255 -9.48 10.74 -1.57
N LEU A 256 -8.21 10.39 -1.85
CA LEU A 256 -7.28 11.27 -2.56
C LEU A 256 -7.79 11.62 -3.97
N LEU A 257 -8.35 10.67 -4.71
CA LEU A 257 -8.91 10.95 -6.03
C LEU A 257 -10.11 11.90 -5.98
N LEU A 258 -10.98 11.76 -4.97
CA LEU A 258 -12.20 12.57 -4.84
C LEU A 258 -11.92 14.01 -4.44
N HIS A 259 -10.89 14.24 -3.63
CA HIS A 259 -10.52 15.59 -3.14
C HIS A 259 -9.52 16.31 -4.05
N GLY A 260 -9.13 15.70 -5.18
CA GLY A 260 -8.16 16.28 -6.11
C GLY A 260 -6.73 16.26 -5.59
N GLY A 261 -6.39 15.25 -4.78
CA GLY A 261 -5.07 15.12 -4.18
C GLY A 261 -3.96 14.92 -5.22
N GLY A 262 -2.81 15.54 -4.96
CA GLY A 262 -1.65 15.50 -5.86
C GLY A 262 -0.77 14.25 -5.69
N THR A 263 0.21 14.08 -6.59
CA THR A 263 1.18 12.96 -6.51
C THR A 263 2.02 12.96 -5.22
N ALA A 264 2.23 14.13 -4.60
CA ALA A 264 2.91 14.25 -3.31
C ALA A 264 2.11 13.66 -2.14
N GLU A 265 0.80 13.84 -2.11
CA GLU A 265 -0.07 13.29 -1.06
C GLU A 265 -0.18 11.77 -1.20
N ILE A 266 -0.23 11.26 -2.43
CA ILE A 266 -0.16 9.81 -2.68
C ILE A 266 1.13 9.21 -2.14
N ALA A 267 2.28 9.87 -2.38
CA ALA A 267 3.56 9.40 -1.86
C ALA A 267 3.56 9.32 -0.32
N LEU A 268 3.01 10.33 0.36
CA LEU A 268 2.88 10.33 1.82
C LEU A 268 1.97 9.20 2.32
N VAL A 269 0.78 9.04 1.74
CA VAL A 269 -0.17 8.00 2.14
C VAL A 269 0.38 6.59 1.90
N LEU A 270 1.07 6.36 0.78
CA LEU A 270 1.73 5.08 0.51
C LEU A 270 2.89 4.83 1.46
N GLY A 271 3.66 5.86 1.82
CA GLY A 271 4.73 5.74 2.81
C GLY A 271 4.19 5.32 4.18
N ASP A 272 3.10 5.93 4.63
CA ASP A 272 2.42 5.59 5.88
C ASP A 272 1.81 4.18 5.87
N LEU A 273 1.22 3.76 4.74
CA LEU A 273 0.58 2.45 4.62
C LEU A 273 1.57 1.29 4.50
N LEU A 274 2.74 1.54 3.90
CA LEU A 274 3.74 0.52 3.59
C LEU A 274 4.99 0.60 4.48
N ASP A 275 5.00 1.50 5.47
CA ASP A 275 6.11 1.72 6.40
C ASP A 275 7.45 1.94 5.67
N GLY A 276 7.44 2.89 4.73
CA GLY A 276 8.59 3.15 3.86
C GLY A 276 8.59 4.56 3.28
N ARG A 277 9.66 4.86 2.55
CA ARG A 277 9.85 6.15 1.87
C ARG A 277 9.41 5.99 0.43
N VAL A 278 8.61 6.92 -0.07
CA VAL A 278 8.02 6.82 -1.41
C VAL A 278 8.38 8.04 -2.25
N ALA A 279 8.58 7.79 -3.54
CA ALA A 279 8.70 8.83 -4.54
C ALA A 279 7.94 8.49 -5.82
N VAL A 280 7.53 9.54 -6.52
CA VAL A 280 6.87 9.47 -7.83
C VAL A 280 7.80 10.07 -8.86
N LEU A 281 8.12 9.29 -9.90
CA LEU A 281 8.91 9.70 -11.04
C LEU A 281 8.03 9.86 -12.27
N ASP A 282 8.41 10.74 -13.17
CA ASP A 282 7.82 10.82 -14.50
C ASP A 282 8.34 9.68 -15.40
N PRO A 283 7.85 9.57 -16.66
CA PRO A 283 8.32 8.54 -17.59
C PRO A 283 9.80 8.67 -18.00
N SER A 284 10.38 9.86 -17.85
CA SER A 284 11.82 10.10 -18.13
C SER A 284 12.72 9.68 -16.96
N GLY A 285 12.13 9.38 -15.80
CA GLY A 285 12.83 9.02 -14.58
C GLY A 285 13.16 10.23 -13.67
N GLU A 286 12.70 11.42 -14.03
CA GLU A 286 12.80 12.60 -13.17
C GLU A 286 11.76 12.57 -12.05
N ARG A 287 12.11 13.09 -10.89
CA ARG A 287 11.23 13.05 -9.72
C ARG A 287 10.20 14.17 -9.78
N VAL A 288 8.93 13.79 -9.67
CA VAL A 288 7.79 14.70 -9.63
C VAL A 288 7.36 14.97 -8.19
N ALA A 289 7.46 13.97 -7.31
CA ALA A 289 7.06 14.11 -5.91
C ALA A 289 7.73 13.08 -4.98
N GLY A 290 7.58 13.29 -3.67
CA GLY A 290 8.07 12.39 -2.61
C GLY A 290 9.52 12.66 -2.19
N ASP A 291 10.13 11.69 -1.51
CA ASP A 291 11.45 11.85 -0.91
C ASP A 291 12.54 12.00 -2.00
N PRO A 292 13.38 13.05 -1.94
CA PRO A 292 14.35 13.40 -2.99
C PRO A 292 15.54 12.43 -3.07
N ASP A 293 15.84 11.70 -1.99
CA ASP A 293 17.09 10.93 -1.85
C ASP A 293 16.97 9.47 -2.31
N LEU A 294 15.78 9.02 -2.74
CA LEU A 294 15.61 7.63 -3.20
C LEU A 294 16.33 7.37 -4.52
N ALA A 295 17.02 6.23 -4.62
CA ALA A 295 17.62 5.76 -5.86
C ALA A 295 16.58 5.42 -6.94
N THR A 296 16.97 5.57 -8.20
CA THR A 296 16.18 5.16 -9.37
C THR A 296 16.74 3.87 -9.96
N TRP A 297 15.87 3.00 -10.46
CA TRP A 297 16.22 1.67 -10.97
C TRP A 297 15.66 1.46 -12.38
N PRO A 298 16.29 2.03 -13.43
CA PRO A 298 15.73 2.03 -14.79
C PRO A 298 15.33 0.63 -15.30
N ASP A 299 16.14 -0.39 -15.02
CA ASP A 299 15.85 -1.77 -15.42
C ASP A 299 14.59 -2.32 -14.74
N ALA A 300 14.42 -2.05 -13.44
CA ALA A 300 13.23 -2.46 -12.69
C ALA A 300 11.97 -1.69 -13.13
N ILE A 301 12.12 -0.42 -13.53
CA ILE A 301 11.02 0.36 -14.14
C ILE A 301 10.58 -0.30 -15.43
N ALA A 302 11.52 -0.62 -16.33
CA ALA A 302 11.21 -1.27 -17.61
C ALA A 302 10.53 -2.63 -17.41
N GLU A 303 10.99 -3.43 -16.45
CA GLU A 303 10.35 -4.70 -16.09
C GLU A 303 8.94 -4.50 -15.51
N SER A 304 8.75 -3.49 -14.67
CA SER A 304 7.44 -3.17 -14.10
C SER A 304 6.46 -2.67 -15.16
N VAL A 305 6.91 -1.87 -16.12
CA VAL A 305 6.11 -1.43 -17.28
C VAL A 305 5.70 -2.62 -18.14
N ALA A 306 6.61 -3.57 -18.38
CA ALA A 306 6.34 -4.74 -19.21
C ALA A 306 5.39 -5.75 -18.53
N SER A 307 5.53 -5.93 -17.22
CA SER A 307 4.73 -6.88 -16.45
C SER A 307 3.40 -6.32 -15.93
N GLY A 308 3.31 -5.00 -15.76
CA GLY A 308 2.20 -4.34 -15.06
C GLY A 308 2.17 -4.57 -13.55
N HIS A 309 3.25 -5.14 -12.99
CA HIS A 309 3.36 -5.53 -11.59
C HIS A 309 4.50 -4.80 -10.88
N CYS A 310 4.46 -4.76 -9.55
CA CYS A 310 5.60 -4.23 -8.80
C CYS A 310 6.81 -5.17 -8.87
N VAL A 311 8.00 -4.61 -9.04
CA VAL A 311 9.27 -5.32 -9.19
C VAL A 311 10.17 -5.03 -7.98
N PRO A 312 10.75 -6.04 -7.33
CA PRO A 312 11.66 -5.84 -6.21
C PRO A 312 13.00 -5.25 -6.67
N THR A 313 13.57 -4.38 -5.85
CA THR A 313 14.90 -3.79 -6.03
C THR A 313 15.76 -4.07 -4.79
N PRO A 314 17.09 -3.79 -4.83
CA PRO A 314 17.96 -4.01 -3.66
C PRO A 314 17.55 -3.26 -2.39
N GLN A 315 16.77 -2.19 -2.52
CA GLN A 315 16.39 -1.31 -1.41
C GLN A 315 14.86 -1.20 -1.22
N GLY A 316 14.05 -1.88 -2.05
CA GLY A 316 12.60 -1.85 -1.93
C GLY A 316 11.89 -2.36 -3.18
N TYR A 317 10.94 -1.58 -3.71
CA TYR A 317 10.06 -1.98 -4.82
C TYR A 317 9.79 -0.81 -5.77
N VAL A 318 9.55 -1.15 -7.04
CA VAL A 318 9.16 -0.20 -8.09
C VAL A 318 7.85 -0.66 -8.69
N ALA A 319 6.90 0.25 -8.88
CA ALA A 319 5.63 -0.02 -9.55
C ALA A 319 5.35 1.03 -10.62
N ALA A 320 5.21 0.59 -11.86
CA ALA A 320 4.85 1.44 -12.99
C ALA A 320 3.38 1.86 -12.89
N ALA A 321 3.12 3.16 -13.02
CA ALA A 321 1.79 3.74 -13.10
C ALA A 321 1.37 3.77 -14.58
N LEU A 322 0.52 2.83 -14.96
CA LEU A 322 0.11 2.62 -16.35
C LEU A 322 -1.33 3.10 -16.60
N ALA A 323 -1.54 3.72 -17.74
CA ALA A 323 -2.85 4.01 -18.31
C ALA A 323 -3.06 3.16 -19.56
N GLY A 324 -3.68 1.98 -19.38
CA GLY A 324 -3.68 0.95 -20.42
C GLY A 324 -2.25 0.46 -20.65
N SER A 325 -1.66 0.77 -21.80
CA SER A 325 -0.25 0.47 -22.13
C SER A 325 0.69 1.67 -22.06
N GLU A 326 0.17 2.88 -21.78
CA GLU A 326 0.99 4.09 -21.66
C GLU A 326 1.61 4.17 -20.26
N HIS A 327 2.93 4.34 -20.19
CA HIS A 327 3.63 4.61 -18.94
C HIS A 327 3.53 6.10 -18.62
N VAL A 328 2.77 6.42 -17.57
CA VAL A 328 2.46 7.81 -17.20
C VAL A 328 3.38 8.31 -16.07
N SER A 329 3.71 7.44 -15.13
CA SER A 329 4.64 7.73 -14.03
C SER A 329 5.15 6.43 -13.39
N THR A 330 6.04 6.55 -12.42
CA THR A 330 6.55 5.40 -11.64
C THR A 330 6.48 5.71 -10.17
N VAL A 331 6.04 4.75 -9.34
CA VAL A 331 6.15 4.83 -7.88
C VAL A 331 7.33 3.98 -7.43
N VAL A 332 8.24 4.59 -6.66
CA VAL A 332 9.38 3.92 -6.04
C VAL A 332 9.16 3.91 -4.54
N LEU A 333 9.29 2.73 -3.93
CA LEU A 333 9.23 2.53 -2.49
C LEU A 333 10.59 2.01 -2.01
N GLU A 334 11.16 2.65 -1.00
CA GLU A 334 12.28 2.14 -0.22
C GLU A 334 11.76 1.73 1.16
N GLY A 335 11.97 0.48 1.56
CA GLY A 335 11.35 -0.04 2.77
C GLY A 335 11.54 -1.54 2.96
N PRO A 336 10.85 -2.13 3.95
CA PRO A 336 10.95 -3.55 4.24
C PRO A 336 10.40 -4.42 3.09
N PRO A 337 10.75 -5.72 3.05
CA PRO A 337 10.18 -6.66 2.09
C PRO A 337 8.65 -6.72 2.22
N LEU A 338 7.93 -6.46 1.13
CA LEU A 338 6.48 -6.45 1.10
C LEU A 338 5.88 -7.86 0.99
N ARG A 339 4.82 -8.11 1.75
CA ARG A 339 3.92 -9.26 1.60
C ARG A 339 3.03 -9.09 0.37
N SER A 340 2.38 -10.16 -0.09
CA SER A 340 1.51 -10.10 -1.28
C SER A 340 0.35 -9.09 -1.18
N ALA A 341 -0.16 -8.80 0.03
CA ALA A 341 -1.18 -7.78 0.22
C ALA A 341 -0.62 -6.36 0.06
N GLU A 342 0.59 -6.12 0.59
CA GLU A 342 1.27 -4.82 0.52
C GLU A 342 1.76 -4.53 -0.90
N GLN A 343 2.23 -5.54 -1.64
CA GLN A 343 2.54 -5.44 -3.07
C GLN A 343 1.32 -4.97 -3.87
N ARG A 344 0.14 -5.57 -3.64
CA ARG A 344 -1.12 -5.14 -4.27
C ARG A 344 -1.52 -3.71 -3.87
N THR A 345 -1.22 -3.29 -2.65
CA THR A 345 -1.43 -1.90 -2.21
C THR A 345 -0.54 -0.94 -2.99
N LEU A 346 0.74 -1.27 -3.18
CA LEU A 346 1.67 -0.48 -3.99
C LEU A 346 1.21 -0.39 -5.46
N GLU A 347 0.81 -1.51 -6.06
CA GLU A 347 0.28 -1.55 -7.44
C GLU A 347 -0.99 -0.71 -7.60
N ARG A 348 -1.92 -0.78 -6.65
CA ARG A 348 -3.11 0.09 -6.62
C ARG A 348 -2.73 1.56 -6.44
N GLY A 349 -1.75 1.85 -5.59
CA GLY A 349 -1.17 3.17 -5.43
C GLY A 349 -0.63 3.70 -6.76
N ALA A 350 0.11 2.89 -7.51
CA ALA A 350 0.60 3.26 -8.84
C ALA A 350 -0.53 3.53 -9.84
N LEU A 351 -1.59 2.72 -9.84
CA LEU A 351 -2.77 2.98 -10.67
C LEU A 351 -3.44 4.32 -10.34
N VAL A 352 -3.59 4.62 -9.05
CA VAL A 352 -4.16 5.89 -8.57
C VAL A 352 -3.27 7.08 -8.97
N THR A 353 -1.95 6.93 -8.87
CA THR A 353 -0.98 7.91 -9.37
C THR A 353 -1.17 8.16 -10.88
N ALA A 354 -1.35 7.12 -11.70
CA ALA A 354 -1.61 7.29 -13.13
C ALA A 354 -2.88 8.11 -13.39
N LEU A 355 -3.96 7.83 -12.66
CA LEU A 355 -5.21 8.58 -12.77
C LEU A 355 -5.05 10.06 -12.38
N VAL A 356 -4.35 10.35 -11.29
CA VAL A 356 -4.08 11.74 -10.86
C VAL A 356 -3.25 12.50 -11.89
N VAL A 357 -2.19 11.89 -12.44
CA VAL A 357 -1.36 12.52 -13.46
C VAL A 357 -2.15 12.76 -14.76
N LEU A 358 -2.98 11.80 -15.17
CA LEU A 358 -3.85 11.97 -16.34
C LEU A 358 -4.89 13.06 -16.13
N LEU A 359 -5.52 13.13 -14.96
CA LEU A 359 -6.50 14.17 -14.65
C LEU A 359 -5.84 15.55 -14.69
N ALA A 360 -4.66 15.70 -14.06
CA ALA A 360 -3.89 16.94 -14.11
C ALA A 360 -3.52 17.34 -15.54
N ARG A 361 -3.08 16.38 -16.38
CA ARG A 361 -2.81 16.62 -17.80
C ARG A 361 -4.06 17.08 -18.56
N SER A 362 -5.21 16.45 -18.31
CA SER A 362 -6.47 16.80 -18.98
C SER A 362 -6.97 18.20 -18.60
N VAL A 363 -6.76 18.62 -17.35
CA VAL A 363 -7.09 19.98 -16.88
C VAL A 363 -6.21 21.00 -17.59
N ALA A 364 -4.89 20.78 -17.61
CA ALA A 364 -3.95 21.66 -18.33
C ALA A 364 -4.28 21.76 -19.83
N GLU A 365 -4.62 20.65 -20.50
CA GLU A 365 -5.01 20.65 -21.91
C GLU A 365 -6.38 21.33 -22.16
N ALA A 366 -7.28 21.32 -21.19
CA ALA A 366 -8.55 22.05 -21.26
C ALA A 366 -8.34 23.56 -21.06
N GLU A 367 -7.50 23.95 -20.10
CA GLU A 367 -7.15 25.35 -19.84
C GLU A 367 -6.43 25.98 -21.03
N GLU A 368 -5.46 25.28 -21.63
CA GLU A 368 -4.78 25.72 -22.85
C GLU A 368 -5.77 25.97 -24.00
N ARG A 369 -6.75 25.09 -24.16
CA ARG A 369 -7.79 25.22 -25.20
C ARG A 369 -8.69 26.43 -24.97
N ILE A 370 -9.13 26.64 -23.72
CA ILE A 370 -9.92 27.80 -23.32
C ILE A 370 -9.12 29.09 -23.56
N GLY A 371 -7.83 29.10 -23.19
CA GLY A 371 -6.93 30.22 -23.44
C GLY A 371 -6.81 30.54 -24.94
N GLY A 372 -6.65 29.52 -25.80
CA GLY A 372 -6.64 29.69 -27.25
C GLY A 372 -7.95 30.25 -27.82
N GLU A 373 -9.11 29.83 -27.30
CA GLU A 373 -10.41 30.39 -27.70
C GLU A 373 -10.58 31.85 -27.26
N LEU A 374 -10.16 32.19 -26.03
CA LEU A 374 -10.15 33.56 -25.53
C LEU A 374 -9.23 34.47 -26.35
N LEU A 375 -8.04 33.97 -26.71
CA LEU A 375 -7.10 34.68 -27.58
C LEU A 375 -7.70 34.88 -28.96
N ARG A 376 -8.34 33.88 -29.56
CA ARG A 376 -9.02 34.04 -30.85
C ARG A 376 -10.04 35.18 -30.81
N ASP A 377 -10.82 35.29 -29.73
CA ASP A 377 -11.81 36.37 -29.58
C ASP A 377 -11.16 37.73 -29.29
N LEU A 378 -10.06 37.77 -28.51
CA LEU A 378 -9.35 38.99 -28.13
C LEU A 378 -8.52 39.57 -29.29
N LEU A 379 -7.93 38.72 -30.12
CA LEU A 379 -7.03 39.09 -31.22
C LEU A 379 -7.80 39.35 -32.52
N SER A 380 -9.10 39.03 -32.57
CA SER A 380 -9.95 39.30 -33.72
C SER A 380 -10.04 40.81 -34.03
N PRO A 381 -9.86 41.24 -35.30
CA PRO A 381 -9.89 42.65 -35.69
C PRO A 381 -11.26 43.33 -35.52
N THR A 382 -12.33 42.56 -35.32
CA THR A 382 -13.67 43.06 -34.96
C THR A 382 -14.27 42.17 -33.86
N PRO A 383 -14.01 42.48 -32.58
CA PRO A 383 -14.57 41.69 -31.47
C PRO A 383 -16.10 41.80 -31.48
N TYR A 384 -16.79 40.65 -31.58
CA TYR A 384 -18.26 40.61 -31.67
C TYR A 384 -18.94 41.14 -30.39
N ASP A 385 -18.26 41.07 -29.23
CA ASP A 385 -18.68 41.66 -27.95
C ASP A 385 -17.51 41.76 -26.94
N ALA A 386 -16.89 42.94 -26.84
CA ALA A 386 -15.74 43.18 -25.95
C ALA A 386 -16.06 43.12 -24.44
N ALA A 387 -17.34 43.18 -24.05
CA ALA A 387 -17.75 43.01 -22.66
C ALA A 387 -17.80 41.52 -22.29
N LEU A 388 -18.32 40.68 -23.18
CA LEU A 388 -18.38 39.23 -23.00
C LEU A 388 -16.99 38.58 -22.94
N VAL A 389 -16.04 39.05 -23.76
CA VAL A 389 -14.64 38.56 -23.72
C VAL A 389 -13.98 38.90 -22.38
N ARG A 390 -14.18 40.12 -21.86
CA ARG A 390 -13.64 40.53 -20.56
C ARG A 390 -14.23 39.74 -19.39
N GLU A 391 -15.53 39.49 -19.42
CA GLU A 391 -16.19 38.68 -18.38
C GLU A 391 -15.68 37.23 -18.39
N ARG A 392 -15.51 36.62 -19.57
CA ARG A 392 -14.92 35.28 -19.68
C ARG A 392 -13.46 35.26 -19.21
N ALA A 393 -12.64 36.24 -19.61
CA ALA A 393 -11.26 36.35 -19.16
C ALA A 393 -11.14 36.45 -17.63
N ARG A 394 -11.99 37.27 -16.98
CA ARG A 394 -12.03 37.40 -15.53
C ARG A 394 -12.39 36.10 -14.81
N ARG A 395 -13.31 35.29 -15.36
CA ARG A 395 -13.68 33.98 -14.80
C ARG A 395 -12.51 32.98 -14.82
N HIS A 396 -11.57 33.18 -15.73
CA HIS A 396 -10.33 32.39 -15.83
C HIS A 396 -9.12 33.10 -15.19
N GLY A 397 -9.34 34.09 -14.33
CA GLY A 397 -8.28 34.74 -13.55
C GLY A 397 -7.45 35.78 -14.31
N ALA A 398 -7.78 36.08 -15.57
CA ALA A 398 -7.05 37.04 -16.39
C ALA A 398 -7.57 38.47 -16.21
N GLN A 399 -6.65 39.43 -16.09
CA GLN A 399 -6.92 40.85 -15.90
C GLN A 399 -6.63 41.63 -17.19
N LEU A 400 -7.68 41.94 -17.94
CA LEU A 400 -7.62 42.69 -19.20
C LEU A 400 -8.00 44.17 -19.04
N ASP A 401 -7.81 44.77 -17.86
CA ASP A 401 -8.15 46.19 -17.62
C ASP A 401 -6.90 47.08 -17.44
N ALA A 402 -5.72 46.47 -17.26
CA ALA A 402 -4.43 47.14 -17.21
C ALA A 402 -3.80 47.21 -18.61
N PRO A 403 -2.73 48.03 -18.82
CA PRO A 403 -1.93 47.96 -20.04
C PRO A 403 -1.39 46.53 -20.24
N LEU A 404 -1.58 46.00 -21.45
CA LEU A 404 -1.27 44.61 -21.80
C LEU A 404 -0.04 44.54 -22.70
N VAL A 405 0.84 43.60 -22.42
CA VAL A 405 1.92 43.18 -23.31
C VAL A 405 1.49 41.92 -24.05
N VAL A 406 1.81 41.86 -25.34
CA VAL A 406 1.63 40.66 -26.16
C VAL A 406 3.00 40.08 -26.50
N ALA A 407 3.20 38.79 -26.23
CA ALA A 407 4.35 38.02 -26.65
C ALA A 407 3.90 36.87 -27.54
N VAL A 408 4.58 36.70 -28.68
CA VAL A 408 4.31 35.66 -29.68
C VAL A 408 5.56 34.82 -29.80
N ALA A 409 5.47 33.56 -29.40
CA ALA A 409 6.54 32.58 -29.46
C ALA A 409 6.38 31.67 -30.68
N GLY A 410 7.41 31.64 -31.52
CA GLY A 410 7.62 30.64 -32.57
C GLY A 410 8.46 29.50 -32.00
N PRO A 411 7.84 28.38 -31.59
CA PRO A 411 8.56 27.25 -31.02
C PRO A 411 9.46 26.58 -32.07
N ALA A 412 10.63 26.10 -31.65
CA ALA A 412 11.45 25.22 -32.47
C ALA A 412 10.71 23.89 -32.80
N ASP A 413 11.13 23.19 -33.85
CA ASP A 413 10.47 21.97 -34.32
C ASP A 413 10.23 20.95 -33.18
N GLY A 414 8.98 20.50 -33.04
CA GLY A 414 8.57 19.54 -32.01
C GLY A 414 8.32 20.11 -30.60
N ALA A 415 8.62 21.40 -30.34
CA ALA A 415 8.54 22.00 -29.01
C ALA A 415 7.24 22.76 -28.71
N ARG A 416 6.22 22.66 -29.58
CA ARG A 416 4.96 23.42 -29.46
C ARG A 416 4.25 23.22 -28.13
N GLN A 417 4.06 21.96 -27.72
CA GLN A 417 3.30 21.63 -26.51
C GLN A 417 4.04 22.05 -25.23
N ALA A 418 5.38 21.91 -25.20
CA ALA A 418 6.19 22.40 -24.09
C ALA A 418 6.12 23.93 -23.97
N THR A 419 6.14 24.63 -25.12
CA THR A 419 6.05 26.09 -25.20
C THR A 419 4.68 26.59 -24.74
N ALA A 420 3.59 25.96 -25.19
CA ALA A 420 2.24 26.31 -24.77
C ALA A 420 2.05 26.12 -23.26
N ARG A 421 2.49 24.99 -22.68
CA ARG A 421 2.46 24.76 -21.22
C ARG A 421 3.30 25.74 -20.42
N ALA A 422 4.45 26.15 -20.95
CA ALA A 422 5.27 27.18 -20.31
C ALA A 422 4.58 28.54 -20.33
N ALA A 423 3.95 28.90 -21.44
CA ALA A 423 3.20 30.14 -21.60
C ALA A 423 1.95 30.17 -20.69
N SER A 424 1.17 29.09 -20.60
CA SER A 424 -0.01 28.99 -19.73
C SER A 424 0.35 29.19 -18.26
N ARG A 425 1.42 28.54 -17.76
CA ARG A 425 1.89 28.72 -16.38
C ARG A 425 2.37 30.14 -16.11
N LEU A 426 3.04 30.77 -17.08
CA LEU A 426 3.46 32.17 -16.96
C LEU A 426 2.25 33.11 -16.97
N ALA A 427 1.24 32.83 -17.78
CA ALA A 427 0.00 33.58 -17.84
C ALA A 427 -0.74 33.55 -16.50
N GLU A 428 -0.88 32.39 -15.85
CA GLU A 428 -1.50 32.29 -14.52
C GLU A 428 -0.79 33.17 -13.49
N GLY A 429 0.54 33.09 -13.42
CA GLY A 429 1.35 33.86 -12.47
C GLY A 429 1.33 35.37 -12.72
N LEU A 430 1.06 35.78 -13.97
CA LEU A 430 0.95 37.19 -14.36
C LEU A 430 -0.50 37.65 -14.55
N HIS A 431 -1.50 36.84 -14.19
CA HIS A 431 -2.92 37.14 -14.40
C HIS A 431 -3.26 37.49 -15.87
N GLY A 432 -2.67 36.78 -16.82
CA GLY A 432 -2.90 36.90 -18.26
C GLY A 432 -3.56 35.68 -18.89
N VAL A 433 -3.54 35.62 -20.22
CA VAL A 433 -4.04 34.51 -21.02
C VAL A 433 -2.93 34.02 -21.95
N ALA A 434 -2.78 32.71 -22.09
CA ALA A 434 -1.92 32.11 -23.11
C ALA A 434 -2.63 30.97 -23.85
N GLY A 435 -2.14 30.66 -25.04
CA GLY A 435 -2.67 29.58 -25.87
C GLY A 435 -2.14 29.64 -27.29
N GLU A 436 -2.48 28.62 -28.09
CA GLU A 436 -2.13 28.58 -29.50
C GLU A 436 -3.08 29.47 -30.32
N HIS A 437 -2.51 30.31 -31.18
CA HIS A 437 -3.22 31.14 -32.12
C HIS A 437 -2.43 31.23 -33.44
N ASP A 438 -3.08 30.87 -34.55
CA ASP A 438 -2.50 30.86 -35.91
C ASP A 438 -1.13 30.16 -36.03
N GLY A 439 -0.94 29.07 -35.29
CA GLY A 439 0.27 28.24 -35.33
C GLY A 439 1.44 28.75 -34.48
N ALA A 440 1.25 29.85 -33.74
CA ALA A 440 2.19 30.37 -32.75
C ALA A 440 1.60 30.28 -31.34
N VAL A 441 2.46 30.27 -30.31
CA VAL A 441 2.03 30.37 -28.92
C VAL A 441 1.98 31.84 -28.54
N VAL A 442 0.80 32.33 -28.14
CA VAL A 442 0.60 33.73 -27.78
C VAL A 442 0.37 33.85 -26.28
N LEU A 443 0.98 34.87 -25.68
CA LEU A 443 0.83 35.26 -24.29
C LEU A 443 0.40 36.72 -24.23
N VAL A 444 -0.70 37.00 -23.52
CA VAL A 444 -1.21 38.36 -23.28
C VAL A 444 -1.31 38.57 -21.78
N VAL A 445 -0.51 39.49 -21.23
CA VAL A 445 -0.38 39.70 -19.78
C VAL A 445 -0.44 41.19 -19.40
N PRO A 446 -1.01 41.54 -18.24
CA PRO A 446 -0.94 42.89 -17.68
C PRO A 446 0.50 43.21 -17.24
N HIS A 447 1.21 43.98 -18.06
CA HIS A 447 2.59 44.37 -17.80
C HIS A 447 2.92 45.67 -18.54
N THR A 448 4.01 46.35 -18.16
CA THR A 448 4.46 47.60 -18.79
C THR A 448 5.76 47.48 -19.59
N ASP A 449 6.56 46.45 -19.33
CA ASP A 449 7.80 46.17 -20.04
C ASP A 449 7.65 44.93 -20.92
N ALA A 450 7.58 45.14 -22.24
CA ALA A 450 7.38 44.07 -23.22
C ALA A 450 8.60 43.13 -23.32
N ARG A 451 9.81 43.70 -23.27
CA ARG A 451 11.06 42.93 -23.39
C ARG A 451 11.26 42.02 -22.18
N HIS A 452 10.90 42.50 -20.98
CA HIS A 452 10.92 41.68 -19.77
C HIS A 452 10.03 40.43 -19.90
N VAL A 453 8.78 40.60 -20.34
CA VAL A 453 7.84 39.48 -20.54
C VAL A 453 8.37 38.50 -21.58
N GLY A 454 8.94 38.99 -22.68
CA GLY A 454 9.53 38.14 -23.72
C GLY A 454 10.68 37.27 -23.18
N HIS A 455 11.58 37.84 -22.38
CA HIS A 455 12.66 37.07 -21.75
C HIS A 455 12.13 36.09 -20.68
N GLN A 456 11.10 36.46 -19.92
CA GLN A 456 10.45 35.54 -18.98
C GLN A 456 9.83 34.35 -19.71
N LEU A 457 9.17 34.58 -20.85
CA LEU A 457 8.61 33.51 -21.69
C LEU A 457 9.72 32.61 -22.23
N ALA A 458 10.77 33.17 -22.84
CA ALA A 458 11.89 32.39 -23.35
C ALA A 458 12.55 31.53 -22.25
N ALA A 459 12.80 32.11 -21.06
CA ALA A 459 13.34 31.38 -19.92
C ALA A 459 12.39 30.31 -19.36
N ALA A 460 11.07 30.52 -19.46
CA ALA A 460 10.08 29.51 -19.08
C ALA A 460 10.08 28.31 -20.05
N VAL A 461 10.25 28.57 -21.34
CA VAL A 461 10.36 27.54 -22.37
C VAL A 461 11.67 26.76 -22.23
N GLU A 462 12.78 27.44 -21.93
CA GLU A 462 14.08 26.81 -21.67
C GLU A 462 14.05 25.86 -20.47
N ARG A 463 13.41 26.29 -19.36
CA ARG A 463 13.16 25.41 -18.20
C ARG A 463 12.28 24.20 -18.52
N ALA A 464 11.50 24.25 -19.59
CA ALA A 464 10.71 23.13 -20.08
C ALA A 464 11.48 22.26 -21.10
N GLY A 465 12.79 22.48 -21.27
CA GLY A 465 13.65 21.70 -22.16
C GLY A 465 13.52 22.07 -23.65
N ALA A 466 12.97 23.25 -23.95
CA ALA A 466 12.70 23.71 -25.31
C ALA A 466 13.36 25.06 -25.59
N SER A 467 13.40 25.48 -26.86
CA SER A 467 13.76 26.84 -27.24
C SER A 467 12.64 27.48 -28.06
N ALA A 468 12.46 28.78 -27.89
CA ALA A 468 11.49 29.56 -28.65
C ALA A 468 12.09 30.90 -29.06
N THR A 469 11.77 31.34 -30.27
CA THR A 469 12.01 32.70 -30.73
C THR A 469 10.78 33.51 -30.35
N VAL A 470 10.95 34.71 -29.78
CA VAL A 470 9.83 35.49 -29.21
C VAL A 470 9.83 36.90 -29.77
N GLY A 471 8.74 37.28 -30.44
CA GLY A 471 8.42 38.67 -30.74
C GLY A 471 7.51 39.24 -29.65
N VAL A 472 7.79 40.45 -29.17
CA VAL A 472 6.94 41.12 -28.15
C VAL A 472 6.53 42.50 -28.60
N ALA A 473 5.40 43.00 -28.11
CA ALA A 473 4.94 44.37 -28.33
C ALA A 473 4.04 44.85 -27.19
N GLY A 474 3.81 46.17 -27.15
CA GLY A 474 3.07 46.85 -26.10
C GLY A 474 3.98 47.62 -25.12
N PRO A 475 3.45 48.11 -23.99
CA PRO A 475 2.11 47.85 -23.48
C PRO A 475 1.01 48.64 -24.20
N ALA A 476 -0.18 48.05 -24.34
CA ALA A 476 -1.32 48.69 -24.98
C ALA A 476 -2.64 48.41 -24.23
N PRO A 477 -3.64 49.31 -24.27
CA PRO A 477 -4.96 49.03 -23.70
C PRO A 477 -5.67 47.94 -24.52
N THR A 478 -6.62 47.25 -23.90
CA THR A 478 -7.37 46.11 -24.44
C THR A 478 -7.93 46.30 -25.86
N PRO A 479 -8.50 47.46 -26.24
CA PRO A 479 -8.99 47.68 -27.60
C PRO A 479 -7.91 47.66 -28.69
N GLN A 480 -6.63 47.83 -28.31
CA GLN A 480 -5.49 47.87 -29.24
C GLN A 480 -4.71 46.55 -29.26
N VAL A 481 -5.10 45.54 -28.46
CA VAL A 481 -4.36 44.27 -28.33
C VAL A 481 -4.23 43.51 -29.66
N SER A 482 -5.24 43.56 -30.53
CA SER A 482 -5.16 42.96 -31.87
C SER A 482 -4.06 43.60 -32.73
N ALA A 483 -3.92 44.93 -32.67
CA ALA A 483 -2.84 45.65 -33.36
C ALA A 483 -1.47 45.35 -32.73
N THR A 484 -1.40 45.30 -31.39
CA THR A 484 -0.18 44.92 -30.66
C THR A 484 0.25 43.49 -30.96
N TYR A 485 -0.70 42.55 -31.13
CA TYR A 485 -0.42 41.20 -31.59
C TYR A 485 0.20 41.16 -32.99
N ALA A 486 -0.36 41.92 -33.94
CA ALA A 486 0.20 42.01 -35.29
C ALA A 486 1.65 42.56 -35.27
N GLU A 487 1.94 43.50 -34.38
CA GLU A 487 3.29 44.03 -34.18
C GLU A 487 4.25 42.98 -33.58
N ALA A 488 3.83 42.27 -32.54
CA ALA A 488 4.61 41.20 -31.93
C ALA A 488 4.87 40.03 -32.90
N LEU A 489 3.87 39.64 -33.69
CA LEU A 489 3.98 38.63 -34.73
C LEU A 489 4.98 39.06 -35.81
N GLY A 490 4.89 40.31 -36.29
CA GLY A 490 5.86 40.84 -37.25
C GLY A 490 7.30 40.84 -36.70
N CYS A 491 7.46 41.07 -35.39
CA CYS A 491 8.77 40.96 -34.75
C CYS A 491 9.32 39.53 -34.79
N LEU A 492 8.47 38.54 -34.48
CA LEU A 492 8.81 37.12 -34.57
C LEU A 492 9.18 36.71 -36.00
N GLU A 493 8.33 37.03 -36.98
CA GLU A 493 8.55 36.68 -38.39
C GLU A 493 9.85 37.28 -38.93
N THR A 494 10.17 38.51 -38.51
CA THR A 494 11.44 39.17 -38.89
C THR A 494 12.65 38.40 -38.33
N LEU A 495 12.62 38.00 -37.05
CA LEU A 495 13.69 37.19 -36.46
C LEU A 495 13.87 35.86 -37.18
N LEU A 496 12.78 35.15 -37.45
CA LEU A 496 12.81 33.87 -38.15
C LEU A 496 13.34 34.01 -39.59
N THR A 497 12.93 35.07 -40.31
CA THR A 497 13.41 35.38 -41.68
C THR A 497 14.90 35.69 -41.69
N LEU A 498 15.42 36.33 -40.63
CA LEU A 498 16.85 36.60 -40.45
C LEU A 498 17.64 35.38 -39.93
N GLY A 499 16.99 34.25 -39.65
CA GLY A 499 17.62 33.06 -39.08
C GLY A 499 18.04 33.21 -37.62
N ARG A 500 17.51 34.21 -36.90
CA ARG A 500 17.82 34.50 -35.49
C ARG A 500 16.89 33.71 -34.56
N VAL A 501 17.18 32.42 -34.41
CA VAL A 501 16.37 31.50 -33.60
C VAL A 501 16.75 31.58 -32.12
N GLY A 502 15.76 31.50 -31.23
CA GLY A 502 15.97 31.50 -29.77
C GLY A 502 16.14 32.89 -29.16
N GLU A 503 15.92 33.94 -29.94
CA GLU A 503 16.05 35.31 -29.50
C GLU A 503 14.70 35.95 -29.14
N VAL A 504 14.76 37.02 -28.34
CA VAL A 504 13.63 37.85 -27.97
C VAL A 504 13.83 39.25 -28.55
N THR A 505 12.83 39.78 -29.25
CA THR A 505 12.91 41.16 -29.75
C THR A 505 11.58 41.89 -29.64
N ASP A 506 11.69 43.19 -29.44
CA ASP A 506 10.62 44.17 -29.43
C ASP A 506 10.72 45.08 -30.67
N PRO A 507 9.74 45.95 -30.94
CA PRO A 507 9.73 46.82 -32.11
C PRO A 507 10.98 47.67 -32.28
N ALA A 508 11.54 48.16 -31.16
CA ALA A 508 12.73 48.99 -31.18
C ALA A 508 14.01 48.18 -31.48
N GLY A 509 14.04 46.89 -31.12
CA GLY A 509 15.18 46.00 -31.35
C GLY A 509 15.41 45.61 -32.80
N LEU A 510 14.41 45.79 -33.68
CA LEU A 510 14.51 45.46 -35.12
C LEU A 510 14.87 46.65 -36.01
N GLY A 511 14.66 47.90 -35.56
CA GLY A 511 14.95 49.11 -36.34
C GLY A 511 14.44 49.05 -37.78
N VAL A 512 15.31 49.37 -38.74
CA VAL A 512 15.05 49.27 -40.20
C VAL A 512 14.59 47.88 -40.66
N ALA A 513 15.03 46.79 -40.03
CA ALA A 513 14.72 45.44 -40.50
C ALA A 513 13.21 45.17 -40.55
N ARG A 514 12.44 45.80 -39.64
CA ARG A 514 10.97 45.74 -39.63
C ARG A 514 10.35 46.35 -40.89
N LEU A 515 10.95 47.40 -41.45
CA LEU A 515 10.47 48.03 -42.70
C LEU A 515 10.81 47.21 -43.94
N LEU A 516 11.97 46.54 -43.96
CA LEU A 516 12.45 45.82 -45.13
C LEU A 516 11.82 44.43 -45.27
N LEU A 517 11.48 43.80 -44.14
CA LEU A 517 11.00 42.41 -44.09
C LEU A 517 9.53 42.29 -43.67
N GLY A 518 8.95 43.32 -43.05
CA GLY A 518 7.53 43.34 -42.69
C GLY A 518 6.61 43.57 -43.89
N GLY A 519 5.33 43.21 -43.75
CA GLY A 519 4.31 43.51 -44.76
C GLY A 519 4.27 45.00 -45.09
N ASN A 520 4.41 45.36 -46.36
CA ASN A 520 4.65 46.74 -46.84
C ASN A 520 3.37 47.62 -46.84
N GLY A 521 2.88 48.02 -45.66
CA GLY A 521 1.71 48.89 -45.52
C GLY A 521 2.06 50.37 -45.28
N PRO A 522 1.28 51.34 -45.82
CA PRO A 522 1.51 52.77 -45.58
C PRO A 522 1.41 53.18 -44.10
N ALA A 523 0.69 52.41 -43.27
CA ALA A 523 0.58 52.65 -41.83
C ALA A 523 1.89 52.38 -41.07
N GLN A 524 2.65 51.33 -41.41
CA GLN A 524 3.93 51.04 -40.74
C GLN A 524 5.02 52.04 -41.09
N LEU A 525 5.02 52.56 -42.32
CA LEU A 525 5.90 53.65 -42.73
C LEU A 525 5.63 54.92 -41.92
N ALA A 526 4.36 55.28 -41.74
CA ALA A 526 3.98 56.43 -40.91
C ALA A 526 4.36 56.23 -39.43
N GLU A 527 4.14 55.03 -38.87
CA GLU A 527 4.52 54.69 -37.50
C GLU A 527 6.04 54.74 -37.28
N PHE A 528 6.84 54.27 -38.25
CA PHE A 528 8.30 54.37 -38.19
C PHE A 528 8.77 55.83 -38.21
N VAL A 529 8.21 56.65 -39.09
CA VAL A 529 8.52 58.09 -39.15
C VAL A 529 8.14 58.77 -37.83
N GLU A 530 6.95 58.51 -37.30
CA GLU A 530 6.49 59.08 -36.03
C GLU A 530 7.35 58.61 -34.85
N ARG A 531 7.80 57.35 -34.82
CA ARG A 531 8.65 56.86 -33.74
C ARG A 531 10.03 57.53 -33.75
N GLU A 532 10.67 57.61 -34.92
CA GLU A 532 12.04 58.12 -35.01
C GLU A 532 12.10 59.65 -35.01
N LEU A 533 11.12 60.33 -35.63
CA LEU A 533 11.10 61.78 -35.78
C LEU A 533 10.00 62.48 -34.99
N GLY A 534 9.02 61.79 -34.44
CA GLY A 534 7.87 62.38 -33.72
C GLY A 534 8.27 63.29 -32.56
N PRO A 535 9.20 62.91 -31.66
CA PRO A 535 9.64 63.81 -30.58
C PRO A 535 10.24 65.13 -31.08
N VAL A 536 10.89 65.13 -32.24
CA VAL A 536 11.48 66.32 -32.87
C VAL A 536 10.44 67.10 -33.65
N SER A 537 9.58 66.40 -34.39
CA SER A 537 8.50 66.98 -35.20
C SER A 537 7.45 67.66 -34.32
N ALA A 538 7.02 67.02 -33.24
CA ALA A 538 6.11 67.59 -32.25
C ALA A 538 6.72 68.82 -31.56
N TYR A 539 8.04 68.82 -31.31
CA TYR A 539 8.71 70.00 -30.76
C TYR A 539 8.74 71.15 -31.77
N ASP A 540 9.04 70.87 -33.04
CA ASP A 540 8.99 71.84 -34.13
C ASP A 540 7.60 72.46 -34.28
N GLU A 541 6.55 71.65 -34.27
CA GLU A 541 5.16 72.13 -34.33
C GLU A 541 4.78 73.00 -33.12
N GLN A 542 5.15 72.59 -31.90
CA GLN A 542 4.79 73.32 -30.68
C GLN A 542 5.59 74.62 -30.49
N ARG A 543 6.84 74.66 -30.94
CA ARG A 543 7.77 75.77 -30.69
C ARG A 543 8.08 76.61 -31.92
N GLY A 544 7.56 76.22 -33.09
CA GLY A 544 7.85 76.87 -34.37
C GLY A 544 9.33 76.78 -34.74
N THR A 545 9.98 75.66 -34.43
CA THR A 545 11.39 75.41 -34.76
C THR A 545 11.54 74.61 -36.06
N SER A 546 12.78 74.39 -36.49
CA SER A 546 13.12 73.61 -37.70
C SER A 546 14.25 72.63 -37.39
N LEU A 547 14.08 71.85 -36.32
CA LEU A 547 15.01 70.84 -35.88
C LEU A 547 15.03 69.64 -36.84
N VAL A 548 13.90 69.24 -37.43
CA VAL A 548 13.83 68.18 -38.46
C VAL A 548 14.67 68.56 -39.68
N ASP A 549 14.51 69.77 -40.20
CA ASP A 549 15.33 70.31 -41.30
C ASP A 549 16.82 70.40 -40.92
N THR A 550 17.10 70.67 -39.64
CA THR A 550 18.47 70.75 -39.13
C THR A 550 19.12 69.37 -39.08
N LEU A 551 18.38 68.33 -38.68
CA LEU A 551 18.83 66.94 -38.72
C LEU A 551 19.07 66.48 -40.15
N ASP A 552 18.18 66.86 -41.05
CA ASP A 552 18.25 66.54 -42.46
C ASP A 552 19.52 67.10 -43.13
N ALA A 553 19.76 68.40 -42.93
CA ALA A 553 20.97 69.07 -43.43
C ALA A 553 22.24 68.55 -42.75
N TRP A 554 22.16 68.17 -41.45
CA TRP A 554 23.27 67.59 -40.71
C TRP A 554 23.74 66.27 -41.31
N PHE A 555 22.81 65.34 -41.56
CA PHE A 555 23.12 64.06 -42.19
C PHE A 555 23.54 64.21 -43.65
N ALA A 556 22.89 65.08 -44.42
CA ALA A 556 23.27 65.37 -45.80
C ALA A 556 24.71 65.95 -45.92
N SER A 557 25.16 66.64 -44.87
CA SER A 557 26.51 67.22 -44.78
C SER A 557 27.54 66.27 -44.15
N GLY A 558 27.21 64.99 -43.97
CA GLY A 558 28.12 64.00 -43.36
C GLY A 558 28.49 64.30 -41.91
N GLY A 559 27.67 65.06 -41.17
CA GLY A 559 27.96 65.48 -39.80
C GLY A 559 28.91 66.67 -39.66
N SER A 560 29.04 67.50 -40.70
CA SER A 560 29.85 68.73 -40.65
C SER A 560 29.03 69.93 -40.15
N LEU A 561 29.40 70.52 -39.01
CA LEU A 561 28.73 71.72 -38.46
C LEU A 561 28.81 72.91 -39.43
N LYS A 562 29.96 73.07 -40.09
CA LYS A 562 30.21 74.19 -41.01
C LYS A 562 29.33 74.09 -42.26
N ASP A 563 29.24 72.90 -42.84
CA ASP A 563 28.50 72.69 -44.09
C ASP A 563 26.98 72.65 -43.84
N THR A 564 26.56 72.14 -42.68
CA THR A 564 25.16 72.22 -42.22
C THR A 564 24.72 73.67 -42.03
N ALA A 565 25.55 74.49 -41.38
CA ALA A 565 25.28 75.90 -41.16
C ALA A 565 25.20 76.69 -42.47
N ALA A 566 26.09 76.40 -43.41
CA ALA A 566 26.06 76.98 -44.76
C ALA A 566 24.78 76.61 -45.52
N THR A 567 24.37 75.35 -45.45
CA THR A 567 23.16 74.82 -46.12
C THR A 567 21.87 75.42 -45.56
N LEU A 568 21.79 75.58 -44.23
CA LEU A 568 20.62 76.16 -43.56
C LEU A 568 20.65 77.71 -43.51
N HIS A 569 21.72 78.34 -44.02
CA HIS A 569 21.96 79.79 -43.96
C HIS A 569 21.88 80.37 -42.53
N VAL A 570 22.42 79.63 -41.56
CA VAL A 570 22.49 80.04 -40.15
C VAL A 570 23.94 80.06 -39.65
N HIS A 571 24.18 80.63 -38.48
CA HIS A 571 25.50 80.59 -37.86
C HIS A 571 25.79 79.17 -37.29
N PRO A 572 27.03 78.65 -37.35
CA PRO A 572 27.37 77.32 -36.80
C PRO A 572 26.93 77.10 -35.35
N ASN A 573 27.02 78.12 -34.50
CA ASN A 573 26.54 78.05 -33.12
C ASN A 573 25.05 77.73 -33.01
N THR A 574 24.23 78.21 -33.95
CA THR A 574 22.79 77.91 -33.99
C THR A 574 22.56 76.45 -34.34
N VAL A 575 23.36 75.87 -35.23
CA VAL A 575 23.32 74.43 -35.54
C VAL A 575 23.69 73.62 -34.30
N THR A 576 24.77 73.98 -33.60
CA THR A 576 25.15 73.30 -32.34
C THR A 576 24.01 73.33 -31.32
N GLN A 577 23.41 74.50 -31.07
CA GLN A 577 22.30 74.64 -30.13
C GLN A 577 21.07 73.81 -30.52
N ARG A 578 20.76 73.72 -31.82
CA ARG A 578 19.66 72.89 -32.32
C ARG A 578 19.98 71.40 -32.19
N LEU A 579 21.20 70.98 -32.48
CA LEU A 579 21.63 69.60 -32.30
C LEU A 579 21.67 69.18 -30.83
N ASP A 580 22.08 70.07 -29.92
CA ASP A 580 22.00 69.83 -28.47
C ASP A 580 20.55 69.65 -28.03
N ARG A 581 19.62 70.42 -28.61
CA ARG A 581 18.18 70.24 -28.37
C ARG A 581 17.69 68.90 -28.88
N VAL A 582 18.11 68.48 -30.07
CA VAL A 582 17.80 67.14 -30.61
C VAL A 582 18.35 66.05 -29.69
N THR A 583 19.57 66.19 -29.19
CA THR A 583 20.14 65.25 -28.21
C THR A 583 19.26 65.16 -26.95
N GLY A 584 18.73 66.29 -26.48
CA GLY A 584 17.79 66.30 -25.36
C GLY A 584 16.43 65.65 -25.64
N LEU A 585 16.01 65.54 -26.92
CA LEU A 585 14.73 64.95 -27.33
C LEU A 585 14.85 63.46 -27.69
N LEU A 586 15.95 63.07 -28.34
CA LEU A 586 16.18 61.71 -28.85
C LEU A 586 17.15 60.87 -27.99
N GLY A 587 17.77 61.50 -26.99
CA GLY A 587 18.78 60.89 -26.11
C GLY A 587 20.19 60.87 -26.72
N GLU A 588 21.22 60.75 -25.87
CA GLU A 588 22.65 60.82 -26.23
C GLU A 588 23.09 59.84 -27.35
N ALA A 589 22.37 58.73 -27.51
CA ALA A 589 22.71 57.67 -28.46
C ALA A 589 22.20 57.90 -29.90
N TRP A 590 21.51 59.01 -30.21
CA TRP A 590 20.93 59.24 -31.54
C TRP A 590 21.96 59.30 -32.68
N ARG A 591 23.23 59.59 -32.35
CA ARG A 591 24.36 59.61 -33.29
C ARG A 591 25.06 58.25 -33.43
N ALA A 592 24.69 57.24 -32.67
CA ALA A 592 25.25 55.91 -32.81
C ALA A 592 24.93 55.35 -34.22
N PRO A 593 25.81 54.55 -34.84
CA PRO A 593 25.65 54.12 -36.24
C PRO A 593 24.28 53.52 -36.57
N GLU A 594 23.73 52.69 -35.68
CA GLU A 594 22.43 52.03 -35.86
C GLU A 594 21.28 53.05 -35.81
N ARG A 595 21.21 53.88 -34.76
CA ARG A 595 20.18 54.93 -34.59
C ARG A 595 20.26 56.00 -35.67
N ALA A 596 21.46 56.35 -36.12
CA ALA A 596 21.68 57.34 -37.17
C ALA A 596 21.13 56.86 -38.52
N LEU A 597 21.23 55.56 -38.82
CA LEU A 597 20.65 54.98 -40.04
C LEU A 597 19.12 55.00 -40.00
N ASP A 598 18.52 54.62 -38.87
CA ASP A 598 17.06 54.68 -38.68
C ASP A 598 16.54 56.12 -38.92
N LEU A 599 17.19 57.11 -38.32
CA LEU A 599 16.83 58.53 -38.48
C LEU A 599 16.98 59.02 -39.93
N GLN A 600 18.06 58.65 -40.62
CA GLN A 600 18.27 59.02 -42.02
C GLN A 600 17.18 58.44 -42.94
N LEU A 601 16.77 57.20 -42.68
CA LEU A 601 15.69 56.57 -43.43
C LEU A 601 14.33 57.19 -43.11
N ALA A 602 14.07 57.51 -41.84
CA ALA A 602 12.84 58.19 -41.43
C ALA A 602 12.72 59.57 -42.10
N LEU A 603 13.80 60.35 -42.13
CA LEU A 603 13.87 61.63 -42.85
C LEU A 603 13.62 61.45 -44.34
N ARG A 604 14.18 60.40 -44.95
CA ARG A 604 13.99 60.11 -46.37
C ARG A 604 12.54 59.74 -46.69
N VAL A 605 11.90 58.93 -45.84
CA VAL A 605 10.50 58.52 -45.99
C VAL A 605 9.58 59.73 -45.79
N ALA A 606 9.79 60.53 -44.74
CA ALA A 606 9.00 61.74 -44.48
C ALA A 606 9.01 62.72 -45.66
N ARG A 607 10.17 62.92 -46.31
CA ARG A 607 10.29 63.75 -47.52
C ARG A 607 9.55 63.20 -48.74
N LEU A 608 9.36 61.89 -48.82
CA LEU A 608 8.62 61.25 -49.92
C LEU A 608 7.11 61.23 -49.67
N GLN A 609 6.68 61.44 -48.41
CA GLN A 609 5.28 61.53 -48.00
C GLN A 609 4.73 62.97 -47.98
N ALA A 610 5.60 63.97 -47.78
CA ALA A 610 5.31 65.40 -47.89
C ALA A 610 5.23 65.86 -49.37
#